data_AF-A0A4R3IEF8-F1
#
_entry.id   AF-A0A4R3IEF8-F1
#
_cell.length_a   1.000
_cell.length_b   1.000
_cell.length_c   1.000
_cell.angle_alpha   90.00
_cell.angle_beta   90.00
_cell.angle_gamma   90.00
#
_symmetry.space_group_name_H-M   'P 1'
#
loop_
_entity.id
_entity.type
_entity.pdbx_description
1 polymer ?
#
loop_
_entity_poly.entity_id
_entity_poly.type
_entity_poly.pdbx_seq_one_letter_code
_entity_poly.pdbx_strand_id
1 'polypeptide(L)'
;MKTQTLSEQIKYWRDACLTKLASEESTPFGEGTLVYKVAGKMFALLRLGDELSINLKCDPQEALILRDTFHEVIPGYHMNKKHWNTVSLTSDLDPELIKGWIDDSYDLVVKSLTKKQQAALKGR
;
A
#
# COMPACT_ATOMS: atom_id res chain seq x y z
N MET A 1 26.09 3.25 -9.79
CA MET A 1 24.85 2.64 -9.27
C MET A 1 23.99 2.28 -10.47
N LYS A 2 23.50 1.05 -10.60
CA LYS A 2 22.58 0.68 -11.69
C LYS A 2 21.20 1.21 -11.33
N THR A 3 20.65 2.09 -12.16
CA THR A 3 19.25 2.50 -12.08
C THR A 3 18.39 1.26 -12.33
N GLN A 4 17.54 0.87 -11.38
CA GLN A 4 16.56 -0.19 -11.62
C GLN A 4 15.60 0.27 -12.72
N THR A 5 15.22 -0.65 -13.59
CA THR A 5 14.21 -0.42 -14.62
C THR A 5 12.83 -0.26 -13.96
N LEU A 6 11.91 0.45 -14.62
CA LEU A 6 10.53 0.63 -14.12
C LEU A 6 9.83 -0.72 -13.89
N SER A 7 10.08 -1.72 -14.74
CA SER A 7 9.52 -3.06 -14.58
C SER A 7 10.05 -3.77 -13.32
N GLU A 8 11.32 -3.58 -12.96
CA GLU A 8 11.90 -4.11 -11.72
C GLU A 8 11.28 -3.44 -10.49
N GLN A 9 11.07 -2.13 -10.52
CA GLN A 9 10.41 -1.40 -9.43
C GLN A 9 8.95 -1.84 -9.26
N ILE A 10 8.20 -1.94 -10.36
CA ILE A 10 6.81 -2.43 -10.32
C ILE A 10 6.75 -3.82 -9.72
N LYS A 11 7.63 -4.73 -10.15
CA LYS A 11 7.71 -6.08 -9.61
C LYS A 11 8.02 -6.05 -8.11
N TYR A 12 8.99 -5.25 -7.70
CA TYR A 12 9.40 -5.12 -6.30
C TYR A 12 8.23 -4.71 -5.39
N TRP A 13 7.50 -3.66 -5.75
CA TRP A 13 6.37 -3.16 -4.95
C TRP A 13 5.15 -4.07 -4.99
N ARG A 14 4.92 -4.74 -6.13
CA ARG A 14 3.92 -5.80 -6.25
C ARG A 14 4.22 -6.96 -5.32
N ASP A 15 5.46 -7.44 -5.31
CA ASP A 15 5.89 -8.55 -4.46
C ASP A 15 5.79 -8.17 -2.98
N ALA A 16 6.14 -6.93 -2.60
CA ALA A 16 5.97 -6.43 -1.23
C ALA A 16 4.51 -6.53 -0.73
N CYS A 17 3.53 -6.28 -1.60
CA CYS A 17 2.11 -6.42 -1.27
C CYS A 17 1.62 -7.88 -1.30
N LEU A 18 2.11 -8.69 -2.26
CA LEU A 18 1.68 -10.09 -2.43
C LEU A 18 2.26 -11.04 -1.38
N THR A 19 3.36 -10.68 -0.73
CA THR A 19 3.92 -11.47 0.39
C THR A 19 3.04 -11.43 1.64
N LYS A 20 2.07 -10.50 1.73
CA LYS A 20 1.12 -10.45 2.84
C LYS A 20 0.17 -11.65 2.80
N LEU A 21 -0.11 -12.21 3.97
CA LEU A 21 -0.90 -13.43 4.07
C LEU A 21 -2.31 -13.22 3.48
N ALA A 22 -2.74 -14.14 2.60
CA ALA A 22 -4.03 -14.04 1.91
C ALA A 22 -4.24 -12.71 1.16
N SER A 23 -3.14 -12.09 0.71
CA SER A 23 -3.18 -10.96 -0.20
C SER A 23 -3.66 -11.40 -1.57
N GLU A 24 -4.59 -10.64 -2.12
CA GLU A 24 -5.17 -10.84 -3.45
C GLU A 24 -4.95 -9.58 -4.28
N GLU A 25 -4.49 -9.75 -5.52
CA GLU A 25 -4.36 -8.67 -6.49
C GLU A 25 -5.55 -8.63 -7.46
N SER A 26 -5.97 -7.43 -7.83
CA SER A 26 -7.02 -7.19 -8.83
C SER A 26 -6.82 -5.86 -9.56
N THR A 27 -7.47 -5.70 -10.71
CA THR A 27 -7.43 -4.47 -11.55
C THR A 27 -8.82 -3.86 -11.74
N PRO A 28 -9.56 -3.52 -10.67
CA PRO A 28 -10.95 -3.04 -10.79
C PRO A 28 -11.08 -1.68 -11.50
N PHE A 29 -9.97 -0.97 -11.71
CA PHE A 29 -9.92 0.35 -12.35
C PHE A 29 -9.13 0.32 -13.68
N GLY A 30 -8.88 -0.87 -14.24
CA GLY A 30 -8.10 -1.06 -15.46
C GLY A 30 -6.63 -1.42 -15.20
N GLU A 31 -5.89 -1.68 -16.28
CA GLU A 31 -4.55 -2.27 -16.24
C GLU A 31 -3.47 -1.36 -15.65
N GLY A 32 -3.70 -0.03 -15.60
CA GLY A 32 -2.78 0.94 -15.00
C GLY A 32 -2.85 1.03 -13.47
N THR A 33 -3.67 0.21 -12.81
CA THR A 33 -3.86 0.29 -11.35
C THR A 33 -4.07 -1.08 -10.74
N LEU A 34 -3.12 -1.50 -9.90
CA LEU A 34 -3.20 -2.74 -9.15
C LEU A 34 -3.78 -2.46 -7.76
N VAL A 35 -4.73 -3.28 -7.33
CA VAL A 35 -5.39 -3.17 -6.02
C VAL A 35 -5.16 -4.44 -5.23
N TYR A 36 -4.60 -4.29 -4.03
CA TYR A 36 -4.30 -5.38 -3.10
C TYR A 36 -5.30 -5.42 -1.96
N LYS A 37 -5.85 -6.60 -1.71
CA LYS A 37 -6.91 -6.85 -0.73
C LYS A 37 -6.57 -8.01 0.19
N VAL A 38 -7.10 -7.97 1.40
CA VAL A 38 -7.15 -9.09 2.33
C VAL A 38 -8.60 -9.32 2.73
N ALA A 39 -9.09 -10.56 2.56
CA ALA A 39 -10.49 -10.92 2.80
C ALA A 39 -11.49 -9.94 2.15
N GLY A 40 -11.23 -9.55 0.90
CA GLY A 40 -12.06 -8.63 0.12
C GLY A 40 -11.93 -7.13 0.49
N LYS A 41 -11.15 -6.76 1.50
CA LYS A 41 -10.90 -5.36 1.88
C LYS A 41 -9.55 -4.87 1.38
N MET A 42 -9.53 -3.72 0.71
CA MET A 42 -8.31 -3.11 0.18
C MET A 42 -7.40 -2.57 1.27
N PHE A 43 -6.11 -2.85 1.16
CA PHE A 43 -5.05 -2.26 1.99
C PHE A 43 -4.02 -1.49 1.15
N ALA A 44 -3.85 -1.80 -0.13
CA ALA A 44 -2.97 -1.03 -1.00
C ALA A 44 -3.54 -0.85 -2.41
N LEU A 45 -3.18 0.26 -3.05
CA LEU A 45 -3.43 0.50 -4.47
C LEU A 45 -2.18 1.08 -5.11
N LEU A 46 -1.58 0.34 -6.04
CA LEU A 46 -0.39 0.73 -6.79
C LEU A 46 -0.80 1.30 -8.14
N ARG A 47 -0.51 2.58 -8.37
CA ARG A 47 -0.73 3.25 -9.66
C ARG A 47 0.53 3.09 -10.51
N LEU A 48 0.39 2.46 -11.67
CA LEU A 48 1.48 2.24 -12.61
C LEU A 48 1.67 3.47 -13.52
N GLY A 49 2.90 3.70 -13.99
CA GLY A 49 3.26 4.78 -14.89
C GLY A 49 4.57 5.45 -14.47
N ASP A 50 4.89 6.57 -15.12
CA ASP A 50 6.10 7.34 -14.84
C ASP A 50 6.10 7.93 -13.41
N GLU A 51 4.91 8.22 -12.87
CA GLU A 51 4.70 8.61 -11.47
C GLU A 51 4.20 7.40 -10.65
N LEU A 52 5.07 6.39 -10.53
CA LEU A 52 4.81 5.21 -9.72
C LEU A 52 4.49 5.63 -8.28
N SER A 53 3.32 5.23 -7.78
CA SER A 53 2.85 5.64 -6.46
C SER A 53 1.92 4.60 -5.84
N ILE A 54 1.86 4.58 -4.52
CA ILE A 54 1.03 3.64 -3.77
C ILE A 54 0.12 4.37 -2.78
N ASN A 55 -1.14 4.01 -2.75
CA ASN A 55 -2.06 4.42 -1.71
C ASN A 55 -2.09 3.39 -0.60
N LEU A 56 -1.89 3.84 0.64
CA LEU A 56 -1.86 3.00 1.84
C LEU A 56 -2.85 3.51 2.87
N LYS A 57 -3.54 2.56 3.53
CA LYS A 57 -4.39 2.86 4.67
C LYS A 57 -3.51 3.22 5.85
N CYS A 58 -3.91 4.22 6.60
CA CYS A 58 -3.13 4.74 7.71
C CYS A 58 -4.06 5.15 8.86
N ASP A 59 -3.54 5.14 10.09
CA ASP A 59 -4.22 5.77 11.21
C ASP A 59 -4.34 7.29 10.96
N PRO A 60 -5.46 7.96 11.29
CA PRO A 60 -5.61 9.38 11.01
C PRO A 60 -4.54 10.30 11.61
N GLN A 61 -4.01 9.98 12.79
CA GLN A 61 -2.97 10.81 13.42
C GLN A 61 -1.63 10.61 12.73
N GLU A 62 -1.28 9.34 12.50
CA GLU A 62 -0.06 8.98 11.75
C GLU A 62 -0.09 9.55 10.33
N ALA A 63 -1.25 9.53 9.67
CA ALA A 63 -1.41 10.07 8.33
C ALA A 63 -1.03 11.55 8.25
N LEU A 64 -1.32 12.34 9.30
CA LEU A 64 -0.92 13.74 9.38
C LEU A 64 0.58 13.89 9.63
N ILE A 65 1.14 13.11 10.55
CA ILE A 65 2.58 13.13 10.87
C ILE A 65 3.41 12.80 9.62
N LEU A 66 3.04 11.76 8.89
CA LEU A 66 3.78 11.33 7.69
C LEU A 66 3.79 12.41 6.61
N ARG A 67 2.67 13.12 6.40
CA ARG A 67 2.58 14.22 5.43
C ARG A 67 3.37 15.46 5.83
N ASP A 68 3.52 15.70 7.13
CA ASP A 68 4.32 16.80 7.66
C ASP A 68 5.82 16.47 7.59
N THR A 69 6.16 15.18 7.72
CA THR A 69 7.55 14.70 7.78
C THR A 69 8.14 14.45 6.39
N PHE A 70 7.36 13.90 5.45
CA PHE A 70 7.84 13.44 4.15
C PHE A 70 7.08 14.14 3.02
N HIS A 71 7.81 14.87 2.16
CA HIS A 71 7.22 15.60 1.04
C HIS A 71 6.63 14.69 -0.05
N GLU A 72 7.09 13.44 -0.08
CA GLU A 72 6.65 12.36 -0.95
C GLU A 72 5.31 11.76 -0.54
N VAL A 73 4.85 12.08 0.68
CA VAL A 73 3.61 11.57 1.26
C VAL A 73 2.54 12.65 1.19
N ILE A 74 1.54 12.43 0.34
CA ILE A 74 0.44 13.38 0.14
C ILE A 74 -0.90 12.77 0.58
N PRO A 75 -1.96 13.58 0.75
CA PRO A 75 -3.30 13.05 1.03
C PRO A 75 -3.77 12.07 -0.06
N GLY A 76 -4.37 10.95 0.34
CA GLY A 76 -4.77 9.87 -0.56
C GLY A 76 -5.56 10.34 -1.78
N TYR A 77 -4.99 10.19 -2.98
CA TYR A 77 -5.60 10.50 -4.25
C TYR A 77 -6.81 9.60 -4.50
N HIS A 78 -7.96 10.20 -4.81
CA HIS A 78 -9.27 9.51 -4.95
C HIS A 78 -9.71 8.66 -3.74
N MET A 79 -9.06 8.82 -2.59
CA MET A 79 -9.36 8.10 -1.35
C MET A 79 -9.87 9.04 -0.26
N ASN A 80 -10.37 8.44 0.83
CA ASN A 80 -10.67 9.20 2.05
C ASN A 80 -9.36 9.67 2.68
N LYS A 81 -9.05 10.97 2.51
CA LYS A 81 -7.83 11.64 2.98
C LYS A 81 -7.64 11.64 4.50
N LYS A 82 -8.63 11.24 5.29
CA LYS A 82 -8.45 11.01 6.73
C LYS A 82 -7.71 9.70 7.02
N HIS A 83 -7.84 8.70 6.14
CA HIS A 83 -7.41 7.32 6.40
C HIS A 83 -6.43 6.78 5.37
N TRP A 84 -6.07 7.58 4.37
CA TRP A 84 -5.25 7.14 3.26
C TRP A 84 -4.24 8.20 2.87
N ASN A 85 -3.02 7.74 2.61
CA ASN A 85 -1.91 8.51 2.03
C ASN A 85 -1.56 7.96 0.66
N THR A 86 -1.15 8.83 -0.26
CA THR A 86 -0.44 8.45 -1.47
C THR A 86 1.05 8.69 -1.23
N VAL A 87 1.87 7.69 -1.50
CA VAL A 87 3.33 7.75 -1.34
C VAL A 87 3.95 7.64 -2.74
N SER A 88 4.83 8.58 -3.08
CA SER A 88 5.65 8.47 -4.28
C SER A 88 6.65 7.33 -4.14
N LEU A 89 6.80 6.50 -5.18
CA LEU A 89 7.74 5.40 -5.23
C LEU A 89 8.94 5.68 -6.16
N THR A 90 8.94 6.86 -6.79
CA THR A 90 10.04 7.34 -7.65
C THR A 90 11.00 8.27 -6.92
N SER A 91 10.74 8.56 -5.65
CA SER A 91 11.55 9.39 -4.76
C SER A 91 12.65 8.60 -4.05
N ASP A 92 13.56 9.31 -3.37
CA ASP A 92 14.67 8.72 -2.60
C ASP A 92 14.27 8.23 -1.19
N LEU A 93 12.96 8.01 -0.94
CA LEU A 93 12.49 7.40 0.30
C LEU A 93 13.09 6.01 0.48
N ASP A 94 13.50 5.71 1.72
CA ASP A 94 14.00 4.38 2.08
C ASP A 94 12.91 3.32 1.79
N PRO A 95 13.19 2.33 0.92
CA PRO A 95 12.23 1.29 0.61
C PRO A 95 11.77 0.47 1.83
N GLU A 96 12.58 0.37 2.89
CA GLU A 96 12.18 -0.28 4.13
C GLU A 96 11.08 0.49 4.88
N LEU A 97 11.10 1.82 4.84
CA LEU A 97 10.02 2.64 5.42
C LEU A 97 8.69 2.38 4.72
N ILE A 98 8.70 2.39 3.38
CA ILE A 98 7.50 2.17 2.59
C ILE A 98 6.96 0.74 2.82
N LYS A 99 7.85 -0.25 2.93
CA LYS A 99 7.44 -1.61 3.31
C LYS A 99 6.81 -1.64 4.69
N GLY A 100 7.38 -0.96 5.69
CA GLY A 100 6.76 -0.78 7.00
C GLY A 100 5.32 -0.23 6.89
N TRP A 101 5.12 0.81 6.08
CA TRP A 101 3.78 1.38 5.87
C TRP A 101 2.81 0.44 5.13
N ILE A 102 3.30 -0.43 4.25
CA ILE A 102 2.50 -1.50 3.65
C ILE A 102 2.03 -2.48 4.73
N ASP A 103 2.92 -2.83 5.66
CA ASP A 103 2.63 -3.73 6.79
C ASP A 103 1.58 -3.11 7.71
N ASP A 104 1.76 -1.85 8.11
CA ASP A 104 0.82 -1.11 8.95
C ASP A 104 -0.56 -0.99 8.29
N SER A 105 -0.59 -0.70 7.00
CA SER A 105 -1.82 -0.64 6.22
C SER A 105 -2.56 -1.98 6.21
N TYR A 106 -1.84 -3.07 5.94
CA TYR A 106 -2.38 -4.43 5.97
C TYR A 106 -2.94 -4.76 7.36
N ASP A 107 -2.18 -4.49 8.41
CA ASP A 107 -2.57 -4.75 9.79
C ASP A 107 -3.80 -3.94 10.22
N LEU A 108 -3.90 -2.68 9.83
CA LEU A 108 -5.08 -1.85 10.06
C LEU A 108 -6.33 -2.45 9.39
N VAL A 109 -6.19 -2.97 8.17
CA VAL A 109 -7.30 -3.64 7.48
C VAL A 109 -7.67 -4.95 8.18
N VAL A 110 -6.70 -5.79 8.54
CA VAL A 110 -6.93 -7.05 9.26
C VAL A 110 -7.62 -6.80 10.60
N LYS A 111 -7.17 -5.80 11.37
CA LYS A 111 -7.80 -5.39 12.64
C LYS A 111 -9.27 -4.98 12.46
N SER A 112 -9.64 -4.45 11.29
CA SER A 112 -11.02 -4.08 10.94
C SER A 112 -11.91 -5.24 10.48
N LEU A 113 -11.35 -6.45 10.29
CA LEU A 113 -12.12 -7.62 9.88
C LEU A 113 -12.93 -8.20 11.05
N THR A 114 -13.96 -8.99 10.75
CA THR A 114 -14.68 -9.74 11.78
C THR A 114 -13.76 -10.74 12.48
N LYS A 115 -14.07 -11.12 13.73
CA LYS A 115 -13.29 -12.14 14.46
C LYS A 115 -13.18 -13.46 13.71
N LYS A 116 -14.24 -13.86 13.00
CA LYS A 116 -14.24 -15.05 12.12
C LYS A 116 -13.20 -14.94 11.00
N GLN A 117 -13.17 -13.80 10.30
CA GLN A 117 -12.18 -13.55 9.24
C GLN A 117 -10.75 -13.49 9.79
N GLN A 118 -10.54 -12.81 10.94
CA GLN A 118 -9.22 -12.76 11.57
C GLN A 118 -8.73 -14.15 11.99
N ALA A 119 -9.60 -15.01 12.51
CA ALA A 119 -9.25 -16.38 12.89
C ALA A 119 -8.81 -17.22 11.67
N ALA A 120 -9.47 -17.05 10.52
CA ALA A 120 -9.08 -17.73 9.28
C ALA A 120 -7.68 -17.32 8.79
N LEU A 121 -7.19 -16.14 9.17
CA LEU A 121 -5.83 -15.67 8.87
C LEU A 121 -4.77 -16.13 9.89
N LYS A 122 -5.17 -16.67 11.04
CA LYS A 122 -4.23 -17.16 12.08
C LYS A 122 -4.01 -18.68 12.04
N GLY A 123 -4.88 -19.41 11.34
CA GLY A 123 -4.96 -20.87 11.37
C GLY A 123 -4.30 -21.60 10.20
N ARG A 124 -3.23 -21.06 9.61
CA ARG A 124 -2.43 -21.73 8.56
C ARG A 124 -0.96 -21.73 8.93
#